data_AF-A0AAQ4EHQ7-F1
#
_entry.id   AF-A0AAQ4EHQ7-F1
#
_cell.length_a   1.000
_cell.length_b   1.000
_cell.length_c   1.000
_cell.angle_alpha   90.00
_cell.angle_beta   90.00
_cell.angle_gamma   90.00
#
_symmetry.space_group_name_H-M   'P 1'
#
loop_
_entity.id
_entity.type
_entity.pdbx_description
1 polymer ?
#
loop_
_entity_poly.entity_id
_entity_poly.type
_entity_poly.pdbx_seq_one_letter_code
_entity_poly.pdbx_strand_id
1 'polypeptide(L)'
;MRIELDLGDACDERADEQPEPPRQGSVSVVLFQDPSKRKTKKRLSEEKDVPNDVQQSANEIDFKKARYDVLKFGIKGLEKPKQEAAKIALAVQLGAKPPKKKYVNYKELIHERKEQKIKDREERIVNAKTGVKPKRQGNTMHRKTHHARHEGVHVVSKELISKVRQKKIK
;
A
#
# COMPACT_ATOMS: atom_id res chain seq x y z
N MET A 1 -70.59 -46.82 16.09
CA MET A 1 -70.11 -45.42 16.06
C MET A 1 -68.97 -45.34 17.07
N ARG A 2 -67.84 -44.67 16.73
CA ARG A 2 -66.55 -44.69 17.48
C ARG A 2 -65.85 -46.08 17.38
N ILE A 3 -64.53 -46.31 17.26
CA ILE A 3 -63.20 -45.63 17.20
C ILE A 3 -62.27 -46.71 16.54
N GLU A 4 -61.15 -46.49 15.86
CA GLU A 4 -59.79 -46.14 16.29
C GLU A 4 -58.91 -46.25 15.04
N LEU A 5 -57.90 -45.38 14.97
CA LEU A 5 -56.77 -45.48 14.06
C LEU A 5 -55.62 -46.21 14.77
N ASP A 6 -54.70 -46.68 13.92
CA ASP A 6 -53.26 -46.84 14.14
C ASP A 6 -52.68 -48.21 14.46
N LEU A 7 -51.41 -48.31 14.03
CA LEU A 7 -50.38 -49.33 14.20
C LEU A 7 -50.35 -50.38 13.07
N GLY A 8 -49.32 -50.48 12.25
CA GLY A 8 -48.00 -49.86 12.27
C GLY A 8 -47.08 -50.65 11.35
N ASP A 9 -46.08 -49.94 10.83
CA ASP A 9 -44.74 -50.40 10.45
C ASP A 9 -44.48 -51.42 9.33
N ALA A 10 -43.27 -51.20 8.80
CA ALA A 10 -42.41 -52.08 8.02
C ALA A 10 -42.58 -52.02 6.50
N CYS A 11 -41.68 -51.22 5.93
CA CYS A 11 -41.14 -51.30 4.59
C CYS A 11 -40.92 -52.75 4.13
N ASP A 12 -41.22 -53.05 2.87
CA ASP A 12 -40.51 -54.12 2.18
C ASP A 12 -40.32 -53.80 0.69
N GLU A 13 -39.13 -54.17 0.23
CA GLU A 13 -38.52 -53.86 -1.05
C GLU A 13 -39.32 -54.37 -2.26
N ARG A 14 -39.37 -53.57 -3.34
CA ARG A 14 -39.52 -54.08 -4.70
C ARG A 14 -38.63 -53.31 -5.67
N ALA A 15 -37.70 -54.05 -6.26
CA ALA A 15 -36.88 -53.64 -7.38
C ALA A 15 -37.69 -53.59 -8.70
N ASP A 16 -37.19 -52.74 -9.59
CA ASP A 16 -37.27 -52.74 -11.06
C ASP A 16 -38.64 -52.59 -11.77
N GLU A 17 -38.87 -51.38 -12.29
CA GLU A 17 -39.18 -51.18 -13.73
C GLU A 17 -38.99 -49.70 -14.15
N GLN A 18 -38.16 -49.45 -15.16
CA GLN A 18 -37.92 -48.14 -15.77
C GLN A 18 -38.93 -47.85 -16.88
N PRO A 19 -39.41 -46.60 -17.01
CA PRO A 19 -39.74 -46.03 -18.31
C PRO A 19 -38.75 -44.92 -18.72
N GLU A 20 -38.16 -45.10 -19.91
CA GLU A 20 -37.13 -44.26 -20.56
C GLU A 20 -37.51 -42.76 -20.70
N PRO A 21 -36.60 -41.81 -20.35
CA PRO A 21 -36.82 -40.38 -20.56
C PRO A 21 -36.39 -39.88 -21.97
N PRO A 22 -37.02 -38.79 -22.46
CA PRO A 22 -36.88 -38.29 -23.84
C PRO A 22 -35.49 -37.73 -24.16
N ARG A 23 -35.01 -38.06 -25.37
CA ARG A 23 -33.75 -37.57 -25.95
C ARG A 23 -33.83 -36.07 -26.24
N GLN A 24 -33.22 -35.25 -25.40
CA GLN A 24 -33.10 -33.81 -25.61
C GLN A 24 -31.64 -33.45 -25.86
N GLY A 25 -31.34 -32.99 -27.07
CA GLY A 25 -30.01 -32.58 -27.49
C GLY A 25 -29.46 -31.45 -26.63
N SER A 26 -28.23 -31.59 -26.15
CA SER A 26 -27.56 -30.60 -25.33
C SER A 26 -27.14 -29.39 -26.17
N VAL A 27 -27.83 -28.26 -25.98
CA VAL A 27 -27.39 -26.97 -26.52
C VAL A 27 -26.28 -26.42 -25.61
N SER A 28 -25.10 -26.17 -26.17
CA SER A 28 -23.99 -25.56 -25.44
C SER A 28 -24.12 -24.03 -25.43
N VAL A 29 -24.38 -23.47 -24.26
CA VAL A 29 -24.40 -22.01 -24.06
C VAL A 29 -22.98 -21.55 -23.68
N VAL A 30 -22.29 -20.91 -24.62
CA VAL A 30 -20.98 -20.30 -24.37
C VAL A 30 -21.16 -18.89 -23.85
N LEU A 31 -20.85 -18.68 -22.57
CA LEU A 31 -20.82 -17.35 -21.96
C LEU A 31 -19.45 -16.71 -22.18
N PHE A 32 -19.39 -15.68 -23.03
CA PHE A 32 -18.19 -14.86 -23.17
C PHE A 32 -18.03 -13.94 -21.96
N GLN A 33 -17.03 -14.20 -21.13
CA GLN A 33 -16.71 -13.37 -19.99
C GLN A 33 -15.53 -12.45 -20.30
N ASP A 34 -15.85 -11.18 -20.52
CA ASP A 34 -14.90 -10.13 -20.87
C ASP A 34 -13.77 -9.99 -19.81
N PRO A 35 -12.49 -10.20 -20.18
CA PRO A 35 -11.37 -10.15 -19.24
C PRO A 35 -11.17 -8.76 -18.62
N SER A 36 -11.65 -7.70 -19.27
CA SER A 36 -11.56 -6.32 -18.77
C SER A 36 -12.49 -6.07 -17.57
N LYS A 37 -13.57 -6.84 -17.43
CA LYS A 37 -14.60 -6.66 -16.38
C LYS A 37 -14.42 -7.59 -15.19
N ARG A 38 -13.27 -8.28 -15.10
CA ARG A 38 -12.94 -9.10 -13.93
C ARG A 38 -12.82 -8.21 -12.70
N LYS A 39 -13.83 -8.25 -11.82
CA LYS A 39 -13.71 -7.68 -10.48
C LYS A 39 -12.65 -8.50 -9.74
N THR A 40 -11.46 -7.94 -9.55
CA THR A 40 -10.40 -8.52 -8.73
C THR A 40 -10.96 -8.70 -7.33
N LYS A 41 -11.40 -9.92 -6.99
CA LYS A 41 -11.63 -10.29 -5.59
C LYS A 41 -10.30 -10.12 -4.90
N LYS A 42 -10.11 -9.00 -4.19
CA LYS A 42 -9.05 -8.88 -3.19
C LYS A 42 -9.28 -10.06 -2.27
N ARG A 43 -8.36 -11.03 -2.28
CA ARG A 43 -8.29 -12.03 -1.22
C ARG A 43 -8.21 -11.22 0.07
N LEU A 44 -9.30 -11.24 0.86
CA LEU A 44 -9.21 -10.97 2.27
C LEU A 44 -8.29 -12.09 2.77
N SER A 45 -7.02 -11.74 2.98
CA SER A 45 -6.05 -12.64 3.55
C SER A 45 -6.53 -12.98 4.94
N GLU A 46 -6.96 -14.23 5.10
CA GLU A 46 -7.09 -14.91 6.38
C GLU A 46 -5.93 -14.51 7.28
N GLU A 47 -6.25 -14.10 8.51
CA GLU A 47 -5.29 -13.80 9.56
C GLU A 47 -4.45 -15.05 9.78
N LYS A 48 -3.29 -15.11 9.13
CA LYS A 48 -2.26 -16.06 9.50
C LYS A 48 -1.72 -15.59 10.84
N ASP A 49 -2.19 -16.21 11.91
CA ASP A 49 -1.43 -16.31 13.16
C ASP A 49 -0.01 -16.74 12.79
N VAL A 50 0.91 -15.79 12.79
CA VAL A 50 2.33 -16.08 12.61
C VAL A 50 2.79 -16.66 13.95
N PRO A 51 3.16 -17.95 14.03
CA PRO A 51 3.77 -18.46 15.25
C PRO A 51 5.08 -17.69 15.46
N ASN A 52 5.08 -16.83 16.48
CA ASN A 52 6.20 -16.00 16.86
C ASN A 52 7.16 -16.83 17.72
N ASP A 53 7.67 -17.92 17.17
CA ASP A 53 8.78 -18.66 17.76
C ASP A 53 9.75 -19.10 16.66
N VAL A 54 10.51 -18.12 16.16
CA VAL A 54 11.74 -18.45 15.45
C VAL A 54 12.80 -18.61 16.53
N GLN A 55 13.00 -19.85 16.96
CA GLN A 55 14.25 -20.31 17.55
C GLN A 55 15.38 -20.04 16.54
N GLN A 56 15.84 -18.80 16.48
CA GLN A 56 17.00 -18.44 15.69
C GLN A 56 18.20 -19.00 16.43
N SER A 57 18.89 -19.94 15.79
CA SER A 57 20.23 -20.40 16.14
C SER A 57 21.04 -19.25 16.73
N ALA A 58 21.38 -19.37 18.02
CA ALA A 58 21.79 -18.30 18.93
C ALA A 58 23.06 -17.50 18.53
N ASN A 59 23.60 -17.71 17.33
CA ASN A 59 24.96 -17.32 16.96
C ASN A 59 25.05 -16.37 15.74
N GLU A 60 23.95 -16.06 15.04
CA GLU A 60 23.98 -15.13 13.88
C GLU A 60 23.04 -13.93 14.11
N ILE A 61 23.63 -12.74 14.23
CA ILE A 61 22.87 -11.49 14.44
C ILE A 61 22.59 -10.83 13.08
N ASP A 62 21.35 -10.94 12.61
CA ASP A 62 20.87 -10.15 11.48
C ASP A 62 20.77 -8.67 11.87
N PHE A 63 21.65 -7.82 11.33
CA PHE A 63 21.63 -6.38 11.61
C PHE A 63 20.28 -5.70 11.33
N LYS A 64 19.53 -6.17 10.33
CA LYS A 64 18.20 -5.64 10.01
C LYS A 64 17.20 -5.94 11.13
N LYS A 65 17.24 -7.17 11.68
CA LYS A 65 16.39 -7.59 12.79
C LYS A 65 16.81 -6.90 14.08
N ALA A 66 18.10 -6.88 14.38
CA ALA A 66 18.63 -6.16 15.54
C ALA A 66 18.24 -4.68 15.54
N ARG A 67 18.32 -3.99 14.39
CA ARG A 67 17.88 -2.59 14.28
C ARG A 67 16.39 -2.42 14.58
N TYR A 68 15.56 -3.36 14.12
CA TYR A 68 14.13 -3.36 14.39
C TYR A 68 13.84 -3.60 15.88
N ASP A 69 14.51 -4.55 16.49
CA ASP A 69 14.33 -4.90 17.91
C ASP A 69 14.77 -3.76 18.83
N VAL A 70 15.90 -3.10 18.52
CA VAL A 70 16.35 -1.89 19.21
C VAL A 70 15.32 -0.77 19.10
N LEU A 71 14.75 -0.55 17.91
CA LEU A 71 13.71 0.47 17.72
C LEU A 71 12.43 0.14 18.52
N LYS A 72 11.98 -1.12 18.47
CA LYS A 72 10.82 -1.61 19.24
C LYS A 72 11.04 -1.46 20.75
N PHE A 73 12.24 -1.78 21.22
CA PHE A 73 12.63 -1.62 22.62
C PHE A 73 12.63 -0.15 23.04
N GLY A 74 13.21 0.74 22.24
CA GLY A 74 13.21 2.19 22.50
C GLY A 74 11.80 2.79 22.61
N ILE A 75 10.86 2.33 21.77
CA ILE A 75 9.45 2.77 21.82
C ILE A 75 8.75 2.33 23.12
N LYS A 76 9.14 1.18 23.69
CA LYS A 76 8.53 0.65 24.92
C LYS A 76 8.75 1.56 26.13
N GLY A 77 9.87 2.29 26.17
CA GLY A 77 10.24 3.19 27.26
C GLY A 77 9.68 4.62 27.18
N LEU A 78 8.93 4.97 26.12
CA LEU A 78 8.35 6.31 25.96
C LEU A 78 7.02 6.47 26.73
N GLU A 79 6.69 7.70 27.11
CA GLU A 79 5.37 8.07 27.62
C GLU A 79 4.26 7.73 26.62
N LYS A 80 3.06 7.39 27.10
CA LYS A 80 1.91 6.94 26.29
C LYS A 80 1.68 7.74 24.99
N PRO A 81 1.56 9.09 24.98
CA PRO A 81 1.29 9.83 23.75
C PRO A 81 2.43 9.73 22.72
N LYS A 82 3.68 9.81 23.19
CA LYS A 82 4.87 9.68 22.33
C LYS A 82 5.06 8.24 21.84
N GLN A 83 4.74 7.28 22.70
CA GLN A 83 4.76 5.86 22.39
C GLN A 83 3.79 5.51 21.27
N GLU A 84 2.56 6.03 21.31
CA GLU A 84 1.56 5.83 20.23
C GLU A 84 2.03 6.41 18.91
N ALA A 85 2.52 7.65 18.91
CA ALA A 85 3.07 8.28 17.71
C ALA A 85 4.25 7.48 17.12
N ALA A 86 5.14 6.98 17.97
CA ALA A 86 6.28 6.18 17.53
C ALA A 86 5.89 4.78 17.03
N LYS A 87 4.88 4.14 17.63
CA LYS A 87 4.29 2.88 17.12
C LYS A 87 3.66 3.08 15.75
N ILE A 88 2.92 4.17 15.54
CA ILE A 88 2.35 4.53 14.24
C ILE A 88 3.46 4.73 13.21
N ALA A 89 4.52 5.46 13.56
CA ALA A 89 5.67 5.67 12.68
C ALA A 89 6.35 4.34 12.29
N LEU A 90 6.53 3.44 13.26
CA LEU A 90 7.06 2.09 13.03
C LEU A 90 6.17 1.29 12.07
N ALA A 91 4.85 1.29 12.30
CA ALA A 91 3.90 0.61 11.44
C ALA A 91 3.96 1.16 10.00
N VAL A 92 4.03 2.49 9.82
CA VAL A 92 4.17 3.11 8.49
C VAL A 92 5.49 2.71 7.83
N GLN A 93 6.59 2.65 8.59
CA GLN A 93 7.88 2.18 8.08
C GLN A 93 7.83 0.72 7.61
N LEU A 94 7.03 -0.13 8.26
CA LEU A 94 6.76 -1.51 7.85
C LEU A 94 5.77 -1.61 6.67
N GLY A 95 5.26 -0.48 6.18
CA GLY A 95 4.35 -0.43 5.02
C GLY A 95 2.87 -0.28 5.37
N ALA A 96 2.52 -0.09 6.65
CA ALA A 96 1.14 0.24 7.01
C ALA A 96 0.72 1.59 6.42
N LYS A 97 -0.58 1.74 6.14
CA LYS A 97 -1.12 3.00 5.64
C LYS A 97 -1.07 4.07 6.75
N PRO A 98 -0.55 5.28 6.49
CA PRO A 98 -0.53 6.35 7.48
C PRO A 98 -1.95 6.79 7.87
N PRO A 99 -2.14 7.28 9.11
CA PRO A 99 -3.44 7.78 9.57
C PRO A 99 -3.91 8.96 8.71
N LYS A 100 -5.23 9.11 8.60
CA LYS A 100 -5.82 10.24 7.86
C LYS A 100 -5.51 11.55 8.58
N LYS A 101 -5.16 12.58 7.80
CA LYS A 101 -4.98 13.93 8.33
C LYS A 101 -6.34 14.54 8.69
N LYS A 102 -6.33 15.45 9.67
CA LYS A 102 -7.52 16.25 10.00
C LYS A 102 -7.86 17.18 8.83
N TYR A 103 -9.15 17.45 8.64
CA TYR A 103 -9.61 18.45 7.69
C TYR A 103 -9.27 19.83 8.23
N VAL A 104 -8.67 20.67 7.39
CA VAL A 104 -8.24 22.03 7.71
C VAL A 104 -8.57 22.95 6.54
N ASN A 105 -8.79 24.25 6.80
CA ASN A 105 -9.08 25.19 5.74
C ASN A 105 -7.86 25.32 4.80
N TYR A 106 -8.11 25.42 3.50
CA TYR A 106 -7.05 25.53 2.50
C TYR A 106 -6.12 26.74 2.74
N LYS A 107 -6.67 27.88 3.16
CA LYS A 107 -5.89 29.10 3.41
C LYS A 107 -4.94 28.92 4.60
N GLU A 108 -5.42 28.31 5.69
CA GLU A 108 -4.63 27.98 6.87
C GLU A 108 -3.50 26.99 6.53
N LEU A 109 -3.83 25.93 5.79
CA LEU A 109 -2.85 24.94 5.36
C LEU A 109 -1.77 25.51 4.42
N ILE A 110 -2.07 26.52 3.61
CA ILE A 110 -1.04 27.25 2.87
C ILE A 110 -0.12 28.01 3.82
N HIS A 111 -0.70 28.70 4.80
CA HIS A 111 0.05 29.50 5.77
C HIS A 111 1.00 28.62 6.58
N GLU A 112 0.50 27.53 7.17
CA GLU A 112 1.29 26.56 7.92
C GLU A 112 2.45 25.99 7.10
N ARG A 113 2.23 25.65 5.82
CA ARG A 113 3.29 25.18 4.94
C ARG A 113 4.35 26.23 4.65
N LYS A 114 3.98 27.51 4.56
CA LYS A 114 4.93 28.60 4.38
C LYS A 114 5.79 28.77 5.63
N GLU A 115 5.16 28.78 6.81
CA GLU A 115 5.87 28.87 8.09
C GLU A 115 6.81 27.67 8.32
N GLN A 116 6.36 26.45 8.05
CA GLN A 116 7.19 25.25 8.15
C GLN A 116 8.43 25.35 7.26
N LYS A 117 8.29 25.84 6.03
CA LYS A 117 9.45 26.05 5.14
C LYS A 117 10.45 27.07 5.67
N ILE A 118 9.97 28.11 6.35
CA ILE A 118 10.82 29.14 6.95
C ILE A 118 11.55 28.54 8.15
N LYS A 119 10.84 27.87 9.06
CA LYS A 119 11.43 27.16 10.22
C LYS A 119 12.47 26.13 9.80
N ASP A 120 12.15 25.29 8.81
CA ASP A 120 13.08 24.31 8.24
C ASP A 120 14.35 24.97 7.69
N ARG A 121 14.23 26.16 7.09
CA ARG A 121 15.38 26.91 6.57
C ARG A 121 16.23 27.45 7.71
N GLU A 122 15.61 28.00 8.73
CA GLU A 122 16.29 28.52 9.92
C GLU A 122 17.02 27.41 10.68
N GLU A 123 16.35 26.27 10.93
CA GLU A 123 16.95 25.10 11.55
C GLU A 123 18.16 24.59 10.77
N ARG A 124 18.10 24.57 9.42
CA ARG A 124 19.25 24.20 8.59
C ARG A 124 20.42 25.16 8.75
N ILE A 125 20.16 26.47 8.86
CA ILE A 125 21.21 27.47 9.08
C ILE A 125 21.83 27.28 10.46
N VAL A 126 21.02 27.06 11.50
CA VAL A 126 21.51 26.79 12.86
C VAL A 126 22.34 25.50 12.90
N ASN A 127 21.85 24.42 12.31
CA ASN A 127 22.54 23.13 12.25
C ASN A 127 23.88 23.22 11.50
N ALA A 128 23.93 24.02 10.43
CA ALA A 128 25.18 24.27 9.72
C ALA A 128 26.19 25.03 10.59
N LYS A 129 25.73 25.99 11.40
CA LYS A 129 26.58 26.73 12.35
C LYS A 129 27.07 25.87 13.50
N THR A 130 26.26 24.93 13.98
CA THR A 130 26.64 23.98 15.05
C THR A 130 27.43 22.77 14.54
N GLY A 131 27.78 22.72 13.24
CA GLY A 131 28.60 21.65 12.66
C GLY A 131 27.86 20.33 12.42
N VAL A 132 26.54 20.30 12.60
CA VAL A 132 25.72 19.12 12.32
C VAL A 132 25.56 18.97 10.81
N LYS A 133 26.12 17.89 10.25
CA LYS A 133 26.04 17.62 8.82
C LYS A 133 24.58 17.41 8.40
N PRO A 134 24.07 18.12 7.38
CA PRO A 134 22.71 17.92 6.92
C PRO A 134 22.56 16.51 6.33
N LYS A 135 21.42 15.87 6.61
CA LYS A 135 21.07 14.59 6.01
C LYS A 135 20.99 14.76 4.50
N ARG A 136 21.95 14.16 3.78
CA ARG A 136 21.88 14.05 2.32
C ARG A 136 20.67 13.20 1.97
N GLN A 137 19.61 13.81 1.44
CA GLN A 137 18.58 13.03 0.76
C GLN A 137 19.27 12.41 -0.45
N GLY A 138 19.43 11.08 -0.42
CA GLY A 138 19.96 10.33 -1.54
C GLY A 138 19.03 10.55 -2.71
N ASN A 139 19.41 11.47 -3.61
CA ASN A 139 18.81 11.57 -4.92
C ASN A 139 19.25 10.31 -5.68
N THR A 140 18.57 9.19 -5.46
CA THR A 140 18.39 8.18 -6.50
C THR A 140 17.45 8.79 -7.54
N MET A 141 17.90 9.91 -8.14
CA MET A 141 17.44 10.30 -9.44
C MET A 141 17.66 9.05 -10.28
N HIS A 142 16.58 8.36 -10.63
CA HIS A 142 16.54 7.74 -11.94
C HIS A 142 17.07 8.83 -12.87
N ARG A 143 18.31 8.67 -13.33
CA ARG A 143 18.84 9.51 -14.40
C ARG A 143 17.84 9.29 -15.51
N LYS A 144 16.92 10.23 -15.68
CA LYS A 144 16.06 10.27 -16.85
C LYS A 144 17.05 10.22 -18.00
N THR A 145 17.02 9.12 -18.74
CA THR A 145 17.78 8.94 -19.97
C THR A 145 17.63 10.24 -20.73
N HIS A 146 18.78 10.86 -21.04
CA HIS A 146 18.87 12.09 -21.81
C HIS A 146 17.85 12.01 -22.94
N HIS A 147 16.93 12.99 -22.99
CA HIS A 147 15.82 13.06 -23.93
C HIS A 147 16.20 12.39 -25.25
N ALA A 148 15.44 11.36 -25.65
CA ALA A 148 15.52 10.83 -27.00
C ALA A 148 15.42 12.05 -27.92
N ARG A 149 16.52 12.36 -28.61
CA ARG A 149 16.53 13.44 -29.57
C ARG A 149 15.58 12.99 -30.66
N HIS A 150 14.37 13.55 -30.70
CA HIS A 150 13.56 13.45 -31.90
C HIS A 150 14.35 14.18 -32.98
N GLU A 151 14.85 13.43 -33.95
CA GLU A 151 15.53 13.97 -35.11
C GLU A 151 14.64 15.06 -35.73
N GLY A 152 15.15 16.29 -35.77
CA GLY A 152 14.44 17.44 -36.33
C GLY A 152 13.93 18.49 -35.32
N VAL A 153 13.88 18.23 -34.01
CA VAL A 153 13.46 19.26 -33.02
C VAL A 153 14.60 19.67 -32.10
N HIS A 154 15.22 20.81 -32.40
CA HIS A 154 16.18 21.44 -31.50
C HIS A 154 15.46 22.16 -30.35
N VAL A 155 15.48 21.54 -29.16
CA VAL A 155 14.98 22.17 -27.94
C VAL A 155 16.05 23.12 -27.41
N VAL A 156 15.79 24.43 -27.51
CA VAL A 156 16.67 25.49 -27.00
C VAL A 156 16.25 25.88 -25.58
N SER A 157 17.23 26.10 -24.69
CA SER A 157 16.94 26.51 -23.31
C SER A 157 16.36 27.92 -23.23
N LYS A 158 15.47 28.16 -22.25
CA LYS A 158 14.84 29.48 -22.02
C LYS A 158 15.88 30.59 -21.81
N GLU A 159 17.03 30.25 -21.21
CA GLU A 159 18.15 31.16 -20.97
C GLU A 159 18.85 31.59 -22.26
N LEU A 160 18.91 30.72 -23.27
CA LEU A 160 19.52 31.06 -24.55
C LEU A 160 18.62 31.99 -25.36
N ILE A 161 17.31 31.78 -25.28
CA ILE A 161 16.29 32.66 -25.90
C ILE A 161 16.33 34.06 -25.27
N SER A 162 16.45 34.17 -23.95
CA SER A 162 16.50 35.46 -23.26
C SER A 162 17.76 36.26 -23.61
N LYS A 163 18.93 35.60 -23.69
CA LYS A 163 20.20 36.24 -24.09
C LYS A 163 20.13 36.83 -25.51
N VAL A 164 19.57 36.10 -26.48
CA VAL A 164 19.42 36.58 -27.85
C VAL A 164 18.47 37.78 -27.91
N ARG A 165 17.36 37.76 -27.15
CA ARG A 165 16.43 38.90 -27.06
C ARG A 165 17.10 40.16 -26.51
N GLN A 166 17.88 40.04 -25.44
CA GLN A 166 18.60 41.17 -24.85
C GLN A 166 19.68 41.73 -25.79
N LYS A 167 20.35 40.86 -26.55
CA LYS A 167 21.36 41.26 -27.55
C LYS A 167 20.76 42.04 -28.72
N LYS A 168 19.49 41.80 -29.08
CA LYS A 168 18.81 42.49 -30.19
C LYS A 168 18.29 43.89 -29.83
N ILE A 169 18.29 44.25 -28.54
CA ILE A 169 17.80 45.54 -28.02
C ILE A 169 18.96 46.54 -27.83
N LYS A 170 20.22 46.07 -27.91
CA LYS A 170 21.41 46.91 -27.98
C LYS A 170 21.84 47.09 -29.42
#